data_AF-A0A1F5ZM02-F1
#
_entry.id   AF-A0A1F5ZM02-F1
#
_cell.length_a   1.000
_cell.length_b   1.000
_cell.length_c   1.000
_cell.angle_alpha   90.00
_cell.angle_beta   90.00
_cell.angle_gamma   90.00
#
_symmetry.space_group_name_H-M   'P 1'
#
loop_
_entity.id
_entity.type
_entity.pdbx_description
1 polymer ?
#
loop_
_entity_poly.entity_id
_entity_poly.type
_entity_poly.pdbx_seq_one_letter_code
_entity_poly.pdbx_strand_id
1 'polypeptide(L)'
;MSKSDLSISSKSKRSDFPKERWQDWPFDQKVRLFQEQIQGWTIDVAKDIKQKQIPHADFAILSILLSYFENIAKFMEGYNGKGESKSHFIKGIKYVYPKKFQEKTLELLYDQARNGMYHVGLTGTKVQLDCSIESGLIYKQKGFIACPEKLIYEIQGHFNHYCTRLKNPQNRALRSNFEKREKFILGT
;
A
#
# COMPACT_ATOMS: atom_id res chain seq x y z
N MET A 1 -33.48 12.23 -12.28
CA MET A 1 -32.77 10.99 -11.86
C MET A 1 -32.19 11.22 -10.47
N SER A 2 -32.51 10.34 -9.52
CA SER A 2 -32.06 10.39 -8.13
C SER A 2 -30.53 10.22 -8.02
N LYS A 3 -29.92 10.94 -7.08
CA LYS A 3 -28.46 11.00 -6.79
C LYS A 3 -27.93 9.81 -5.97
N SER A 4 -28.59 8.66 -5.99
CA SER A 4 -28.29 7.54 -5.08
C SER A 4 -27.57 6.39 -5.80
N ASP A 5 -26.40 6.07 -5.25
CA ASP A 5 -25.70 4.77 -5.35
C ASP A 5 -25.08 4.39 -6.70
N LEU A 6 -24.03 5.12 -7.10
CA LEU A 6 -22.93 4.45 -7.78
C LEU A 6 -22.29 3.48 -6.78
N SER A 7 -22.66 2.20 -6.88
CA SER A 7 -21.93 1.08 -6.29
C SER A 7 -20.51 1.09 -6.88
N ILE A 8 -19.60 1.81 -6.22
CA ILE A 8 -18.17 1.75 -6.50
C ILE A 8 -17.71 0.35 -6.08
N SER A 9 -17.47 -0.51 -7.07
CA SER A 9 -16.99 -1.87 -6.85
C SER A 9 -15.48 -1.85 -6.76
N SER A 10 -14.89 -2.75 -5.99
CA SER A 10 -13.46 -3.09 -6.10
C SER A 10 -13.07 -3.56 -7.51
N LYS A 11 -14.02 -3.87 -8.39
CA LYS A 11 -13.77 -4.22 -9.79
C LYS A 11 -13.73 -3.01 -10.74
N SER A 12 -14.13 -1.81 -10.27
CA SER A 12 -14.23 -0.62 -11.10
C SER A 12 -12.84 -0.07 -11.44
N LYS A 13 -12.45 -0.06 -12.72
CA LYS A 13 -11.22 0.54 -13.22
C LYS A 13 -11.29 2.07 -13.12
N ARG A 14 -10.14 2.75 -13.14
CA ARG A 14 -10.10 4.23 -13.20
C ARG A 14 -10.89 4.82 -14.39
N SER A 15 -10.91 4.11 -15.51
CA SER A 15 -11.68 4.48 -16.71
C SER A 15 -13.20 4.49 -16.48
N ASP A 16 -13.68 3.81 -15.45
CA ASP A 16 -15.10 3.61 -15.20
C ASP A 16 -15.75 4.84 -14.54
N PHE A 17 -14.96 5.88 -14.29
CA PHE A 17 -15.39 7.13 -13.68
C PHE A 17 -14.95 8.32 -14.55
N PRO A 18 -15.88 9.12 -15.10
CA PRO A 18 -15.54 10.22 -16.00
C PRO A 18 -14.67 11.27 -15.31
N LYS A 19 -13.54 11.63 -15.91
CA LYS A 19 -12.53 12.54 -15.33
C LYS A 19 -13.13 13.87 -14.86
N GLU A 20 -14.10 14.41 -15.59
CA GLU A 20 -14.75 15.68 -15.24
C GLU A 20 -15.52 15.59 -13.92
N ARG A 21 -15.92 14.39 -13.46
CA ARG A 21 -16.67 14.26 -12.20
C ARG A 21 -15.79 14.23 -10.95
N TRP A 22 -14.54 13.77 -11.03
CA TRP A 22 -13.76 13.46 -9.81
C TRP A 22 -13.36 14.69 -9.00
N GLN A 23 -12.96 15.77 -9.68
CA GLN A 23 -12.48 16.97 -9.01
C GLN A 23 -13.57 17.54 -8.08
N ASP A 24 -14.83 17.44 -8.51
CA ASP A 24 -16.02 17.94 -7.84
C ASP A 24 -16.59 16.99 -6.78
N TRP A 25 -16.01 15.80 -6.62
CA TRP A 25 -16.50 14.86 -5.60
C TRP A 25 -16.25 15.40 -4.19
N PRO A 26 -17.22 15.22 -3.28
CA PRO A 26 -17.00 15.42 -1.85
C PRO A 26 -15.77 14.63 -1.39
N PHE A 27 -14.96 15.22 -0.51
CA PHE A 27 -13.73 14.60 -0.01
C PHE A 27 -13.95 13.17 0.49
N ASP A 28 -15.02 12.92 1.25
CA ASP A 28 -15.29 11.60 1.82
C ASP A 28 -15.58 10.55 0.74
N GLN A 29 -16.14 10.96 -0.41
CA GLN A 29 -16.35 10.08 -1.55
C GLN A 29 -15.01 9.71 -2.22
N LYS A 30 -14.08 10.67 -2.34
CA LYS A 30 -12.71 10.41 -2.82
C LYS A 30 -11.97 9.43 -1.91
N VAL A 31 -12.08 9.62 -0.59
CA VAL A 31 -11.49 8.72 0.41
C VAL A 31 -12.11 7.33 0.33
N ARG A 32 -13.44 7.22 0.17
CA ARG A 32 -14.12 5.93 0.03
C ARG A 32 -13.61 5.16 -1.19
N LEU A 33 -13.53 5.80 -2.34
CA LEU A 33 -13.03 5.15 -3.56
C LEU A 33 -11.57 4.72 -3.42
N PHE A 34 -10.71 5.57 -2.84
CA PHE A 34 -9.34 5.20 -2.52
C PHE A 34 -9.28 3.98 -1.57
N GLN A 35 -10.13 3.96 -0.54
CA GLN A 35 -10.25 2.85 0.39
C GLN A 35 -10.62 1.55 -0.34
N GLU A 36 -11.63 1.59 -1.21
CA GLU A 36 -12.10 0.44 -1.98
C GLU A 36 -11.06 -0.06 -2.99
N GLN A 37 -10.28 0.84 -3.59
CA GLN A 37 -9.19 0.48 -4.51
C GLN A 37 -8.06 -0.25 -3.79
N ILE A 38 -7.52 0.31 -2.70
CA ILE A 38 -6.39 -0.34 -2.01
C ILE A 38 -6.85 -1.62 -1.30
N GLN A 39 -8.04 -1.59 -0.67
CA GLN A 39 -8.61 -2.78 -0.04
C GLN A 39 -8.86 -3.87 -1.09
N GLY A 40 -9.57 -3.53 -2.17
CA GLY A 40 -10.00 -4.50 -3.16
C GLY A 40 -8.92 -4.97 -4.14
N TRP A 41 -7.93 -4.14 -4.48
CA TRP A 41 -6.90 -4.50 -5.47
C TRP A 41 -5.62 -5.06 -4.85
N THR A 42 -5.34 -4.72 -3.58
CA THR A 42 -4.09 -5.13 -2.92
C THR A 42 -4.38 -6.07 -1.76
N ILE A 43 -5.15 -5.63 -0.77
CA ILE A 43 -5.29 -6.35 0.51
C ILE A 43 -6.18 -7.59 0.36
N ASP A 44 -7.36 -7.45 -0.24
CA ASP A 44 -8.31 -8.55 -0.42
C ASP A 44 -7.77 -9.58 -1.42
N VAL A 45 -7.10 -9.14 -2.49
CA VAL A 45 -6.42 -10.06 -3.42
C VAL A 45 -5.38 -10.92 -2.68
N ALA A 46 -4.55 -10.31 -1.84
CA ALA A 46 -3.56 -11.03 -1.04
C ALA A 46 -4.22 -12.05 -0.08
N LYS A 47 -5.34 -11.66 0.56
CA LYS A 47 -6.14 -12.57 1.41
C LYS A 47 -6.73 -13.73 0.64
N ASP A 48 -7.35 -13.46 -0.51
CA ASP A 48 -8.00 -14.46 -1.34
C ASP A 48 -6.99 -15.50 -1.85
N ILE A 49 -5.81 -15.05 -2.30
CA ILE A 49 -4.72 -15.94 -2.70
C ILE A 49 -4.32 -16.84 -1.53
N LYS A 50 -4.17 -16.27 -0.32
CA LYS A 50 -3.80 -17.04 0.87
C LYS A 50 -4.86 -18.04 1.27
N GLN A 51 -6.14 -17.64 1.30
CA GLN A 51 -7.28 -18.49 1.65
C GLN A 51 -7.45 -19.67 0.70
N LYS A 52 -7.17 -19.47 -0.59
CA LYS A 52 -7.19 -20.53 -1.60
C LYS A 52 -6.05 -21.54 -1.44
N GLN A 53 -5.09 -21.30 -0.53
CA GLN A 53 -3.96 -22.20 -0.26
C GLN A 53 -3.20 -22.60 -1.53
N ILE A 54 -3.05 -21.65 -2.46
CA ILE A 54 -2.34 -21.89 -3.72
C ILE A 54 -0.87 -22.22 -3.38
N PRO A 55 -0.33 -23.38 -3.82
CA PRO A 55 1.04 -23.75 -3.55
C PRO A 55 2.04 -22.67 -4.00
N HIS A 56 3.03 -22.37 -3.15
CA HIS A 56 4.11 -21.41 -3.41
C HIS A 56 3.68 -19.96 -3.69
N ALA A 57 2.44 -19.58 -3.37
CA ALA A 57 1.93 -18.24 -3.65
C ALA A 57 2.49 -17.14 -2.72
N ASP A 58 3.22 -17.50 -1.67
CA ASP A 58 3.67 -16.55 -0.63
C ASP A 58 4.58 -15.42 -1.18
N PHE A 59 5.44 -15.69 -2.18
CA PHE A 59 6.22 -14.64 -2.83
C PHE A 59 5.37 -13.72 -3.73
N ALA A 60 4.33 -14.26 -4.37
CA ALA A 60 3.38 -13.44 -5.13
C ALA A 60 2.60 -12.51 -4.20
N ILE A 61 2.14 -13.03 -3.05
CA ILE A 61 1.50 -12.23 -2.00
C ILE A 61 2.47 -11.15 -1.51
N LEU A 62 3.72 -11.50 -1.19
CA LEU A 62 4.73 -10.54 -0.74
C LEU A 62 4.94 -9.42 -1.75
N SER A 63 5.08 -9.76 -3.04
CA SER A 63 5.26 -8.78 -4.12
C SER A 63 4.11 -7.76 -4.20
N ILE A 64 2.86 -8.24 -4.12
CA ILE A 64 1.66 -7.39 -4.08
C ILE A 64 1.72 -6.44 -2.87
N LEU A 65 2.04 -6.98 -1.68
CA LEU A 65 2.06 -6.20 -0.44
C LEU A 65 3.19 -5.18 -0.39
N LEU A 66 4.37 -5.47 -0.96
CA LEU A 66 5.49 -4.52 -0.98
C LEU A 66 5.17 -3.24 -1.77
N SER A 67 4.25 -3.30 -2.74
CA SER A 67 3.79 -2.13 -3.48
C SER A 67 3.09 -1.08 -2.59
N TYR A 68 2.51 -1.52 -1.48
CA TYR A 68 1.77 -0.67 -0.54
C TYR A 68 2.64 0.43 0.06
N PHE A 69 3.86 0.09 0.49
CA PHE A 69 4.70 1.01 1.28
C PHE A 69 5.06 2.28 0.50
N GLU A 70 5.48 2.14 -0.75
CA GLU A 70 5.75 3.30 -1.60
C GLU A 70 4.48 4.12 -1.85
N ASN A 71 3.37 3.44 -2.13
CA ASN A 71 2.10 4.07 -2.45
C ASN A 71 1.57 4.92 -1.28
N ILE A 72 1.46 4.31 -0.09
CA ILE A 72 0.89 4.97 1.08
C ILE A 72 1.75 6.17 1.52
N ALA A 73 3.07 6.06 1.43
CA ALA A 73 3.95 7.18 1.78
C ALA A 73 3.72 8.39 0.87
N LYS A 74 3.57 8.16 -0.44
CA LYS A 74 3.28 9.25 -1.39
C LYS A 74 1.95 9.93 -1.10
N PHE A 75 0.93 9.20 -0.64
CA PHE A 75 -0.34 9.78 -0.19
C PHE A 75 -0.22 10.52 1.15
N MET A 76 0.52 9.97 2.11
CA MET A 76 0.73 10.61 3.41
C MET A 76 1.51 11.92 3.30
N GLU A 77 2.42 12.03 2.33
CA GLU A 77 3.26 13.23 2.12
C GLU A 77 2.74 14.19 1.04
N GLY A 78 1.72 13.79 0.27
CA GLY A 78 1.21 14.60 -0.83
C GLY A 78 2.22 14.78 -1.96
N TYR A 79 2.98 13.73 -2.24
CA TYR A 79 4.03 13.76 -3.25
C TYR A 79 3.45 13.87 -4.67
N ASN A 80 3.79 14.94 -5.39
CA ASN A 80 3.30 15.24 -6.73
C ASN A 80 4.38 15.08 -7.82
N GLY A 81 5.35 14.18 -7.59
CA GLY A 81 6.42 13.89 -8.53
C GLY A 81 6.38 12.47 -9.11
N LYS A 82 7.32 12.22 -10.04
CA LYS A 82 7.71 10.89 -10.51
C LYS A 82 9.08 10.54 -9.89
N GLY A 83 9.28 9.27 -9.58
CA GLY A 83 10.53 8.78 -8.98
C GLY A 83 10.48 8.65 -7.46
N GLU A 84 11.67 8.74 -6.85
CA GLU A 84 11.91 8.61 -5.39
C GLU A 84 11.30 7.35 -4.76
N SER A 85 11.20 6.27 -5.54
CA SER A 85 10.55 5.02 -5.10
C SER A 85 11.23 4.43 -3.87
N LYS A 86 12.57 4.43 -3.82
CA LYS A 86 13.34 3.96 -2.65
C LYS A 86 13.02 4.76 -1.39
N SER A 87 13.08 6.09 -1.47
CA SER A 87 12.78 6.99 -0.35
C SER A 87 11.36 6.77 0.20
N HIS A 88 10.36 6.77 -0.69
CA HIS A 88 8.96 6.58 -0.28
C HIS A 88 8.68 5.17 0.23
N PHE A 89 9.30 4.14 -0.34
CA PHE A 89 9.20 2.78 0.18
C PHE A 89 9.72 2.69 1.62
N ILE A 90 10.91 3.24 1.89
CA ILE A 90 11.50 3.27 3.24
C ILE A 90 10.58 4.02 4.21
N LYS A 91 10.06 5.18 3.82
CA LYS A 91 9.11 5.94 4.64
C LYS A 91 7.83 5.15 4.92
N GLY A 92 7.28 4.48 3.91
CA GLY A 92 6.11 3.63 4.06
C GLY A 92 6.31 2.52 5.08
N ILE A 93 7.46 1.83 5.02
CA ILE A 93 7.81 0.82 6.03
C ILE A 93 7.89 1.47 7.42
N LYS A 94 8.52 2.65 7.55
CA LYS A 94 8.60 3.38 8.84
C LYS A 94 7.23 3.84 9.36
N TYR A 95 6.24 4.05 8.50
CA TYR A 95 4.86 4.33 8.94
C TYR A 95 4.15 3.10 9.49
N VAL A 96 4.34 1.92 8.87
CA VAL A 96 3.75 0.66 9.34
C VAL A 96 4.51 0.09 10.55
N TYR A 97 5.83 0.25 10.61
CA TYR A 97 6.69 -0.22 11.69
C TYR A 97 7.53 0.91 12.30
N PRO A 98 6.91 1.80 13.10
CA PRO A 98 7.61 2.92 13.71
C PRO A 98 8.80 2.46 14.53
N LYS A 99 9.99 3.01 14.24
CA LYS A 99 11.25 2.76 14.97
C LYS A 99 11.75 1.30 14.99
N LYS A 100 11.14 0.40 14.20
CA LYS A 100 11.51 -1.04 14.20
C LYS A 100 12.80 -1.32 13.43
N PHE A 101 13.05 -0.58 12.35
CA PHE A 101 14.13 -0.85 11.41
C PHE A 101 15.00 0.37 11.18
N GLN A 102 16.30 0.14 11.01
CA GLN A 102 17.23 1.17 10.59
C GLN A 102 17.11 1.41 9.08
N GLU A 103 17.35 2.63 8.64
CA GLU A 103 17.23 3.01 7.23
C GLU A 103 18.06 2.12 6.30
N LYS A 104 19.33 1.89 6.63
CA LYS A 104 20.25 1.02 5.89
C LYS A 104 19.72 -0.40 5.71
N THR A 105 18.95 -0.92 6.68
CA THR A 105 18.32 -2.24 6.54
C THR A 105 17.13 -2.18 5.59
N LEU A 106 16.34 -1.11 5.61
CA LEU A 106 15.22 -0.94 4.69
C LEU A 106 15.66 -0.75 3.24
N GLU A 107 16.84 -0.17 3.02
CA GLU A 107 17.45 -0.14 1.69
C GLU A 107 17.69 -1.54 1.13
N LEU A 108 18.18 -2.46 1.97
CA LEU A 108 18.38 -3.85 1.58
C LEU A 108 17.03 -4.52 1.24
N LEU A 109 15.97 -4.28 2.02
CA LEU A 109 14.64 -4.80 1.69
C LEU A 109 14.13 -4.26 0.35
N TYR A 110 14.35 -2.97 0.08
CA TYR A 110 13.98 -2.36 -1.19
C TYR A 110 14.73 -3.00 -2.37
N ASP A 111 16.06 -3.13 -2.26
CA ASP A 111 16.88 -3.65 -3.35
C ASP A 111 16.65 -5.16 -3.57
N GLN A 112 16.55 -5.94 -2.49
CA GLN A 112 16.49 -7.41 -2.55
C GLN A 112 15.07 -7.95 -2.72
N ALA A 113 14.04 -7.30 -2.17
CA ALA A 113 12.67 -7.79 -2.28
C ALA A 113 11.91 -6.99 -3.33
N ARG A 114 11.72 -5.69 -3.11
CA ARG A 114 10.89 -4.86 -4.00
C ARG A 114 11.47 -4.84 -5.41
N ASN A 115 12.69 -4.36 -5.60
CA ASN A 115 13.28 -4.27 -6.94
C ASN A 115 13.56 -5.64 -7.55
N GLY A 116 14.10 -6.58 -6.78
CA GLY A 116 14.33 -7.95 -7.24
C GLY A 116 13.06 -8.58 -7.83
N MET A 117 11.96 -8.57 -7.08
CA MET A 117 10.71 -9.20 -7.55
C MET A 117 10.06 -8.43 -8.71
N TYR A 118 10.19 -7.10 -8.77
CA TYR A 118 9.59 -6.31 -9.85
C TYR A 118 10.37 -6.36 -11.18
N HIS A 119 11.70 -6.54 -11.13
CA HIS A 119 12.54 -6.51 -12.33
C HIS A 119 13.03 -7.88 -12.78
N VAL A 120 13.18 -8.83 -11.85
CA VAL A 120 13.75 -10.17 -12.11
C VAL A 120 12.74 -11.27 -11.78
N GLY A 121 11.64 -10.96 -11.08
CA GLY A 121 10.65 -11.96 -10.64
C GLY A 121 11.11 -12.80 -9.44
N LEU A 122 12.26 -12.48 -8.84
CA LEU A 122 12.86 -13.23 -7.74
C LEU A 122 13.34 -12.27 -6.65
N THR A 123 13.30 -12.71 -5.39
CA THR A 123 14.02 -12.00 -4.33
C THR A 123 15.53 -12.24 -4.44
N GLY A 124 16.33 -11.31 -3.92
CA GLY A 124 17.74 -11.55 -3.67
C GLY A 124 17.97 -12.52 -2.49
N THR A 125 19.24 -12.87 -2.25
CA THR A 125 19.64 -13.93 -1.30
C THR A 125 19.42 -13.58 0.17
N LYS A 126 19.01 -12.34 0.47
CA LYS A 126 18.84 -11.82 1.83
C LYS A 126 17.38 -11.64 2.24
N VAL A 127 16.46 -12.31 1.55
CA VAL A 127 15.03 -12.30 1.85
C VAL A 127 14.54 -13.74 1.88
N GLN A 128 13.88 -14.11 2.97
CA GLN A 128 13.35 -15.45 3.18
C GLN A 128 11.90 -15.38 3.65
N LEU A 129 11.16 -16.47 3.46
CA LEU A 129 9.80 -16.62 3.95
C LEU A 129 9.78 -17.55 5.15
N ASP A 130 9.18 -17.11 6.25
CA ASP A 130 8.90 -17.92 7.43
C ASP A 130 7.76 -17.26 8.19
N CYS A 131 6.68 -18.01 8.46
CA CYS A 131 5.52 -17.52 9.19
C CYS A 131 5.49 -17.88 10.69
N SER A 132 6.54 -18.52 11.20
CA SER A 132 6.74 -18.74 12.64
C SER A 132 7.11 -17.46 13.40
N ILE A 133 7.61 -16.43 12.70
CA ILE A 133 8.05 -15.15 13.27
C ILE A 133 6.90 -14.31 13.85
N GLU A 134 7.15 -13.47 14.84
CA GLU A 134 6.11 -12.71 15.57
C GLU A 134 5.43 -11.57 14.77
N SER A 135 5.98 -11.15 13.64
CA SER A 135 5.50 -10.00 12.86
C SER A 135 5.69 -10.22 11.37
N GLY A 136 4.97 -9.49 10.51
CA GLY A 136 5.04 -9.66 9.05
C GLY A 136 6.42 -9.44 8.45
N LEU A 137 7.27 -8.65 9.13
CA LEU A 137 8.68 -8.46 8.77
C LEU A 137 9.54 -8.49 10.02
N ILE A 138 10.66 -9.22 9.98
CA ILE A 138 11.77 -9.10 10.92
C ILE A 138 13.10 -9.00 10.18
N TYR A 139 14.09 -8.38 10.81
CA TYR A 139 15.46 -8.33 10.30
C TYR A 139 16.38 -9.10 11.25
N LYS A 140 17.02 -10.16 10.74
CA LYS A 140 17.90 -11.04 11.52
C LYS A 140 19.04 -11.54 10.64
N GLN A 141 20.22 -11.74 11.23
CA GLN A 141 21.39 -12.32 10.53
C GLN A 141 21.71 -11.65 9.17
N LYS A 142 21.59 -10.31 9.10
CA LYS A 142 21.83 -9.51 7.89
C LYS A 142 20.85 -9.75 6.72
N GLY A 143 19.67 -10.30 6.97
CA GLY A 143 18.60 -10.48 6.00
C GLY A 143 17.21 -10.21 6.59
N PHE A 144 16.21 -10.10 5.71
CA PHE A 144 14.80 -10.04 6.10
C PHE A 144 14.17 -11.42 6.06
N ILE A 145 13.33 -11.67 7.06
CA ILE A 145 12.40 -12.78 7.06
C ILE A 145 11.00 -12.16 7.02
N ALA A 146 10.20 -12.59 6.05
CA ALA A 146 8.86 -12.09 5.83
C ALA A 146 7.83 -13.20 6.09
N CYS A 147 6.75 -12.84 6.76
CA CYS A 147 5.55 -13.65 6.82
C CYS A 147 4.43 -12.91 6.09
N PRO A 148 4.11 -13.28 4.83
CA PRO A 148 3.11 -12.59 4.04
C PRO A 148 1.73 -12.57 4.72
N GLU A 149 1.36 -13.64 5.42
CA GLU A 149 0.10 -13.71 6.17
C GLU A 149 0.00 -12.63 7.25
N LYS A 150 1.01 -12.49 8.10
CA LYS A 150 1.04 -11.45 9.15
C LYS A 150 1.12 -10.05 8.53
N LEU A 151 1.87 -9.91 7.44
CA LEU A 151 2.03 -8.67 6.71
C LEU A 151 0.70 -8.13 6.15
N ILE A 152 -0.20 -9.01 5.67
CA ILE A 152 -1.56 -8.63 5.24
C ILE A 152 -2.28 -7.86 6.35
N TYR A 153 -2.30 -8.41 7.56
CA TYR A 153 -3.05 -7.84 8.68
C TYR A 153 -2.41 -6.55 9.20
N GLU A 154 -1.09 -6.48 9.26
CA GLU A 154 -0.37 -5.27 9.67
C GLU A 154 -0.58 -4.12 8.68
N ILE A 155 -0.51 -4.39 7.37
CA ILE A 155 -0.82 -3.41 6.32
C ILE A 155 -2.29 -2.98 6.39
N GLN A 156 -3.21 -3.92 6.57
CA GLN A 156 -4.63 -3.60 6.68
C GLN A 156 -4.92 -2.72 7.91
N GLY A 157 -4.32 -3.04 9.06
CA GLY A 157 -4.45 -2.24 10.28
C GLY A 157 -3.96 -0.82 10.08
N HIS A 158 -2.75 -0.65 9.52
CA HIS A 158 -2.22 0.67 9.19
C HIS A 158 -3.10 1.43 8.19
N PHE A 159 -3.58 0.75 7.14
CA PHE A 159 -4.43 1.36 6.12
C PHE A 159 -5.76 1.87 6.68
N ASN A 160 -6.44 1.03 7.48
CA ASN A 160 -7.69 1.41 8.14
C ASN A 160 -7.49 2.61 9.08
N HIS A 161 -6.37 2.64 9.80
CA HIS A 161 -6.02 3.78 10.64
C HIS A 161 -5.79 5.07 9.81
N TYR A 162 -5.08 4.97 8.68
CA TYR A 162 -4.90 6.09 7.75
C TYR A 162 -6.24 6.62 7.23
N CYS A 163 -7.14 5.75 6.75
CA CYS A 163 -8.47 6.16 6.27
C CYS A 163 -9.32 6.79 7.38
N THR A 164 -9.23 6.29 8.61
CA THR A 164 -9.90 6.89 9.78
C THR A 164 -9.38 8.30 10.03
N ARG A 165 -8.06 8.50 9.95
CA ARG A 165 -7.46 9.83 10.08
C ARG A 165 -7.88 10.78 8.96
N LEU A 166 -8.00 10.31 7.72
CA LEU A 166 -8.49 11.15 6.61
C LEU A 166 -9.93 11.64 6.84
N LYS A 167 -10.80 10.78 7.38
CA LYS A 167 -12.21 11.12 7.67
C LYS A 167 -12.36 12.16 8.80
N ASN A 168 -11.34 12.35 9.64
CA ASN A 168 -11.36 13.40 10.65
C ASN A 168 -11.00 14.78 10.03
N PRO A 169 -11.93 15.75 9.99
CA PRO A 169 -11.69 17.07 9.38
C PRO A 169 -10.58 17.88 10.07
N GLN A 170 -10.23 17.55 11.32
CA GLN A 170 -9.13 18.21 12.04
C GLN A 170 -7.75 17.85 11.49
N ASN A 171 -7.61 16.74 10.76
CA ASN A 171 -6.35 16.32 10.14
C ASN A 171 -6.08 17.07 8.82
N ARG A 172 -6.13 18.41 8.86
CA ARG A 172 -6.05 19.29 7.69
C ARG A 172 -4.85 19.02 6.78
N ALA A 173 -3.66 18.87 7.37
CA ALA A 173 -2.44 18.58 6.61
C ALA A 173 -2.51 17.22 5.89
N LEU A 174 -2.99 16.18 6.57
CA LEU A 174 -3.11 14.83 5.99
C LEU A 174 -4.11 14.82 4.83
N ARG A 175 -5.24 15.52 5.00
CA ARG A 175 -6.28 15.66 3.97
C ARG A 175 -5.76 16.43 2.75
N SER A 176 -5.04 17.53 2.98
CA SER A 176 -4.38 18.28 1.90
C SER A 176 -3.35 17.44 1.15
N ASN A 177 -2.58 16.62 1.85
CA ASN A 177 -1.60 15.72 1.24
C ASN A 177 -2.28 14.66 0.37
N PHE A 178 -3.36 14.05 0.88
CA PHE A 178 -4.16 13.10 0.13
C PHE A 178 -4.68 13.71 -1.19
N GLU A 179 -5.32 14.88 -1.13
CA GLU A 179 -5.86 15.55 -2.33
C GLU A 179 -4.75 15.94 -3.31
N LYS A 180 -3.61 16.44 -2.81
CA LYS A 180 -2.47 16.79 -3.68
C LYS A 180 -1.95 15.57 -4.44
N ARG A 181 -1.83 14.41 -3.76
CA ARG A 181 -1.41 13.17 -4.41
C ARG A 181 -2.46 12.65 -5.38
N GLU A 182 -3.73 12.69 -4.99
CA GLU A 182 -4.85 12.23 -5.81
C GLU A 182 -4.94 13.01 -7.12
N LYS A 183 -4.92 14.34 -7.06
CA LYS A 183 -4.87 15.24 -8.22
C LYS A 183 -3.72 14.92 -9.16
N PHE A 184 -2.51 14.76 -8.62
CA PHE A 184 -1.34 14.38 -9.42
C PHE A 184 -1.55 13.05 -10.16
N ILE A 185 -2.13 12.05 -9.50
CA ILE A 185 -2.38 10.75 -10.13
C ILE A 185 -3.48 10.84 -11.21
N LEU A 186 -4.46 11.71 -11.03
CA LEU A 186 -5.51 11.96 -12.02
C LEU A 186 -5.05 12.84 -13.19
N GLY A 187 -3.91 13.51 -13.06
CA GLY A 187 -3.38 14.43 -14.06
C GLY A 187 -4.19 15.72 -14.15
N THR A 188 -4.69 16.19 -13.01
CA THR A 188 -5.58 17.36 -12.85
C THR A 188 -4.99 18.37 -11.88
#